data_AF-A0A804M2W7-F1
#
_entry.id   AF-A0A804M2W7-F1
#
_cell.length_a   1.000
_cell.length_b   1.000
_cell.length_c   1.000
_cell.angle_alpha   90.00
_cell.angle_beta   90.00
_cell.angle_gamma   90.00
#
_symmetry.space_group_name_H-M   'P 1'
#
loop_
_entity.id
_entity.type
_entity.pdbx_description
1 polymer ?
#
loop_
_entity_poly.entity_id
_entity_poly.type
_entity_poly.pdbx_seq_one_letter_code
_entity_poly.pdbx_strand_id
1 'polypeptide(L)'
;MGVLTDMKASFQEAMQSNAPLELPKKTAPSKILAALQEIPDLPREDMLRSYGMLLSRDDRIFEALMELPMEMRKDWLLFENERK
;
A
#
# COMPACT_ATOMS: atom_id res chain seq x y z
N MET A 1 33.00 1.48 -24.14
CA MET A 1 32.89 0.44 -23.09
C MET A 1 31.96 1.01 -22.03
N GLY A 2 30.65 0.88 -22.00
CA GLY A 2 29.68 0.09 -22.73
C GLY A 2 28.58 -0.15 -21.70
N VAL A 3 27.69 0.82 -21.45
CA VAL A 3 26.73 0.87 -20.32
C VAL A 3 26.03 -0.45 -19.96
N LEU A 4 25.90 -1.35 -20.94
CA LEU A 4 25.37 -2.71 -20.78
C LEU A 4 26.24 -3.64 -19.91
N THR A 5 27.57 -3.52 -19.94
CA THR A 5 28.45 -4.33 -19.08
C THR A 5 28.37 -3.91 -17.62
N ASP A 6 28.18 -2.62 -17.37
CA ASP A 6 28.06 -2.08 -16.00
C ASP A 6 26.72 -2.48 -15.37
N MET A 7 25.63 -2.45 -16.15
CA MET A 7 24.32 -2.96 -15.70
C MET A 7 24.37 -4.46 -15.36
N LYS A 8 25.08 -5.25 -16.15
CA LYS A 8 25.21 -6.70 -15.91
C LYS A 8 25.99 -6.99 -14.62
N ALA A 9 27.05 -6.23 -14.35
CA ALA A 9 27.84 -6.36 -13.13
C ALA A 9 27.02 -6.00 -11.88
N SER A 10 26.30 -4.89 -11.91
CA SER A 10 25.45 -4.44 -10.79
C SER A 10 24.33 -5.43 -10.47
N PHE A 11 23.69 -6.02 -11.48
CA PHE A 11 22.68 -7.06 -11.27
C PHE A 11 23.28 -8.34 -10.67
N GLN A 12 24.47 -8.74 -11.13
CA GLN A 12 25.14 -9.94 -10.65
C GLN A 12 25.63 -9.77 -9.20
N GLU A 13 26.09 -8.57 -8.81
CA GLU A 13 26.36 -8.20 -7.42
C GLU A 13 25.10 -8.23 -6.56
N ALA A 14 23.98 -7.68 -7.04
CA ALA A 14 22.71 -7.71 -6.31
C ALA A 14 22.22 -9.15 -6.06
N MET A 15 22.43 -10.06 -7.00
CA MET A 15 22.07 -11.48 -6.88
C MET A 15 23.00 -12.28 -5.97
N GLN A 16 24.27 -11.88 -5.84
CA GLN A 16 25.26 -12.51 -4.95
C GLN A 16 25.31 -11.88 -3.55
N SER A 17 24.65 -10.74 -3.38
CA SER A 17 24.53 -10.07 -2.10
C SER A 17 23.60 -10.86 -1.16
N ASN A 18 24.13 -11.27 -0.02
CA ASN A 18 23.34 -11.76 1.11
C ASN A 18 22.73 -10.62 1.95
N ALA A 19 22.80 -9.37 1.49
CA ALA A 19 22.14 -8.26 2.16
C ALA A 19 20.62 -8.53 2.19
N PRO A 20 19.95 -8.37 3.35
CA PRO A 20 18.51 -8.49 3.42
C PRO A 20 17.90 -7.54 2.40
N LEU A 21 17.18 -8.08 1.43
CA LEU A 21 16.33 -7.25 0.57
C LEU A 21 15.38 -6.51 1.51
N GLU A 22 15.43 -5.18 1.51
CA GLU A 22 14.41 -4.38 2.18
C GLU A 22 13.09 -4.66 1.46
N LEU A 23 12.39 -5.70 1.92
CA LEU A 23 11.08 -6.03 1.43
C LEU A 23 10.21 -4.78 1.61
N PRO A 24 9.40 -4.41 0.61
CA PRO A 24 8.43 -3.34 0.76
C PRO A 24 7.67 -3.57 2.06
N LYS A 25 7.71 -2.58 2.95
CA LYS A 25 7.12 -2.69 4.29
C LYS A 25 5.60 -2.79 4.13
N LYS A 26 5.10 -4.02 4.06
CA LYS A 26 3.66 -4.26 4.06
C LYS A 26 3.03 -3.68 5.31
N THR A 27 2.03 -2.84 5.11
CA THR A 27 1.24 -2.26 6.18
C THR A 27 0.58 -3.39 6.96
N ALA A 28 0.82 -3.40 8.27
CA ALA A 28 0.23 -4.42 9.13
C ALA A 28 -1.31 -4.36 9.05
N PRO A 29 -2.01 -5.50 8.92
CA PRO A 29 -3.48 -5.55 8.86
C PRO A 29 -4.18 -4.81 10.00
N SER A 30 -3.59 -4.85 11.21
CA SER A 30 -4.08 -4.14 12.38
C SER A 30 -4.08 -2.62 12.21
N LYS A 31 -3.08 -2.05 11.52
CA LYS A 31 -3.03 -0.61 11.24
C LYS A 31 -4.11 -0.20 10.25
N ILE A 32 -4.34 -1.03 9.23
CA ILE A 32 -5.41 -0.79 8.24
C ILE A 32 -6.76 -0.78 8.93
N LEU A 33 -7.05 -1.78 9.78
CA LEU A 33 -8.31 -1.86 10.50
C LEU A 33 -8.51 -0.67 11.44
N ALA A 34 -7.47 -0.28 12.19
CA ALA A 34 -7.53 0.86 13.09
C ALA A 34 -7.86 2.17 12.34
N ALA A 35 -7.17 2.43 11.22
CA ALA A 35 -7.42 3.63 10.41
C ALA A 35 -8.85 3.66 9.86
N LEU A 36 -9.40 2.52 9.44
CA LEU A 36 -10.79 2.45 8.96
C LEU A 36 -11.81 2.67 10.08
N GLN A 37 -11.50 2.27 11.31
CA GLN A 37 -12.37 2.49 12.48
C GLN A 37 -12.38 3.95 12.95
N GLU A 38 -11.33 4.72 12.66
CA GLU A 38 -11.27 6.16 12.96
C GLU A 38 -12.16 6.99 12.03
N ILE A 39 -12.55 6.46 10.87
CA ILE A 39 -13.37 7.17 9.90
C ILE A 39 -14.82 7.23 10.41
N PRO A 40 -15.36 8.43 10.70
CA PRO A 40 -16.71 8.57 11.19
C PRO A 40 -17.74 8.18 10.11
N ASP A 41 -18.85 7.59 10.55
CA ASP A 41 -20.00 7.25 9.71
C ASP A 41 -19.68 6.38 8.48
N LEU A 42 -18.59 5.61 8.50
CA LEU A 42 -18.27 4.63 7.46
C LEU A 42 -19.17 3.39 7.63
N PRO A 43 -20.02 3.05 6.66
CA PRO A 43 -20.87 1.87 6.76
C PRO A 43 -20.04 0.60 6.93
N ARG A 44 -20.53 -0.36 7.72
CA ARG A 44 -19.84 -1.62 7.99
C ARG A 44 -19.49 -2.39 6.72
N GLU A 45 -20.38 -2.38 5.72
CA GLU A 45 -20.15 -3.04 4.44
C GLU A 45 -18.97 -2.41 3.69
N ASP A 46 -18.96 -1.09 3.57
CA ASP A 46 -17.89 -0.33 2.93
C ASP A 46 -16.57 -0.50 3.66
N MET A 47 -16.57 -0.51 4.99
CA MET A 47 -15.39 -0.80 5.79
C MET A 47 -14.77 -2.16 5.46
N LEU A 48 -15.59 -3.22 5.37
CA LEU A 48 -15.09 -4.57 5.02
C LEU A 48 -14.57 -4.63 3.58
N ARG A 49 -15.25 -3.95 2.65
CA ARG A 49 -14.83 -3.86 1.25
C ARG A 49 -13.49 -3.13 1.12
N SER A 50 -13.35 -1.99 1.77
CA SER A 50 -12.12 -1.20 1.82
C SER A 50 -10.99 -1.95 2.52
N TYR A 51 -11.28 -2.66 3.62
CA TYR A 51 -10.30 -3.49 4.31
C TYR A 51 -9.72 -4.58 3.41
N GLY A 52 -10.59 -5.33 2.71
CA GLY A 52 -10.14 -6.33 1.74
C GLY A 52 -9.35 -5.73 0.58
N MET A 53 -9.76 -4.56 0.09
CA MET A 53 -9.04 -3.81 -0.94
C MET A 53 -7.63 -3.41 -0.49
N LEU A 54 -7.51 -2.80 0.69
CA LEU A 54 -6.24 -2.30 1.24
C LEU A 54 -5.27 -3.44 1.60
N LEU A 55 -5.78 -4.60 2.03
CA LEU A 55 -4.94 -5.78 2.26
C LEU A 55 -4.40 -6.43 0.99
N SER A 56 -5.17 -6.37 -0.09
CA SER A 56 -4.85 -7.07 -1.34
C SER A 56 -4.00 -6.23 -2.30
N ARG A 57 -4.02 -4.91 -2.14
CA ARG A 57 -3.33 -3.96 -3.01
C ARG A 57 -2.03 -3.46 -2.38
N ASP A 58 -1.27 -2.71 -3.16
CA ASP A 58 -0.01 -2.08 -2.77
C ASP A 58 -0.19 -1.12 -1.58
N ASP A 59 0.83 -1.03 -0.73
CA ASP A 59 0.88 -0.15 0.45
C ASP A 59 0.65 1.32 0.10
N ARG A 60 0.97 1.72 -1.14
CA ARG A 60 0.73 3.07 -1.67
C ARG A 60 -0.72 3.55 -1.54
N ILE A 61 -1.70 2.64 -1.58
CA ILE A 61 -3.12 3.01 -1.44
C ILE A 61 -3.44 3.35 0.02
N PHE A 62 -2.87 2.61 0.96
CA PHE A 62 -3.01 2.92 2.38
C PHE A 62 -2.29 4.23 2.72
N GLU A 63 -1.10 4.46 2.16
CA GLU A 63 -0.38 5.73 2.33
C GLU A 63 -1.20 6.92 1.79
N ALA A 64 -1.75 6.81 0.58
CA ALA A 64 -2.62 7.85 0.02
C ALA A 64 -3.85 8.13 0.90
N LEU A 65 -4.47 7.09 1.49
CA LEU A 65 -5.56 7.26 2.45
C LEU A 65 -5.11 8.07 3.68
N MET A 66 -3.89 7.83 4.18
CA MET A 66 -3.35 8.53 5.35
C MET A 66 -2.96 9.98 5.06
N GLU A 67 -2.58 10.31 3.82
CA GLU A 67 -2.30 11.68 3.37
C GLU A 67 -3.57 12.53 3.23
N LEU A 68 -4.73 11.89 3.01
CA LEU A 68 -6.00 12.60 2.95
C LEU A 68 -6.42 13.09 4.34
N PRO A 69 -7.01 14.31 4.41
CA PRO A 69 -7.59 14.80 5.65
C PRO A 69 -8.82 13.94 6.02
N MET A 70 -9.10 13.81 7.32
CA MET A 70 -10.04 12.84 7.87
C MET A 70 -11.44 12.93 7.23
N GLU A 71 -11.90 14.15 6.97
CA GLU A 71 -13.19 14.45 6.35
C GLU A 71 -13.34 13.92 4.92
N MET A 72 -12.22 13.72 4.19
CA MET A 72 -12.23 13.23 2.82
C MET A 72 -12.05 11.71 2.73
N ARG A 73 -11.57 11.06 3.79
CA ARG A 73 -11.22 9.63 3.77
C ARG A 73 -12.41 8.74 3.47
N LYS A 74 -13.58 9.06 4.05
CA LYS A 74 -14.82 8.33 3.79
C LYS A 74 -15.21 8.40 2.31
N ASP A 75 -15.36 9.61 1.79
CA ASP A 75 -15.82 9.84 0.41
C ASP A 75 -14.88 9.21 -0.61
N TRP A 76 -13.56 9.30 -0.36
CA TRP A 76 -12.56 8.66 -1.18
C TRP A 76 -12.67 7.13 -1.16
N LEU A 77 -12.88 6.53 0.02
CA LEU A 77 -13.07 5.08 0.13
C LEU A 77 -14.34 4.60 -0.58
N LEU A 78 -15.44 5.36 -0.49
CA LEU A 78 -16.68 5.04 -1.19
C LEU A 78 -16.48 5.07 -2.71
N PHE A 79 -15.83 6.11 -3.20
CA PHE A 79 -15.48 6.22 -4.62
C PHE A 79 -14.58 5.08 -5.10
N GLU A 80 -13.57 4.70 -4.32
CA GLU A 80 -12.69 3.58 -4.69
C GLU A 80 -13.40 2.22 -4.57
N ASN A 81 -14.36 2.09 -3.65
CA ASN A 81 -15.22 0.91 -3.51
C ASN A 81 -16.19 0.74 -4.68
N GLU A 82 -16.59 1.82 -5.34
CA GLU A 82 -17.45 1.85 -6.54
C GLU A 82 -16.69 1.63 -7.85
N ARG A 83 -15.36 1.82 -7.86
CA ARG A 83 -14.50 1.66 -9.04
C ARG A 83 -14.24 0.20 -9.47
N LYS A 84 -15.00 -0.76 -8.94
CA LYS A 84 -14.87 -2.19 -9.23
C LYS A 84 -15.84 -2.66 -10.29
#